data_AF-A0A345YM66-F1
#
_entry.id   AF-A0A345YM66-F1
#
_cell.length_a   1.000
_cell.length_b   1.000
_cell.length_c   1.000
_cell.angle_alpha   90.00
_cell.angle_beta   90.00
_cell.angle_gamma   90.00
#
_symmetry.space_group_name_H-M   'P 1'
#
loop_
_entity.id
_entity.type
_entity.pdbx_description
1 polymer ?
#
loop_
_entity_poly.entity_id
_entity_poly.type
_entity_poly.pdbx_seq_one_letter_code
_entity_poly.pdbx_strand_id
1 'polypeptide(L)'
;MPKTYTVPPPPHHNEGKTVAAWTMNLGIVAGSVGIAVGMVVPSLSVLLWVGAAVVVLALLAGVALSKAGLGQPRGYGHPQAVRTAAASADKNARSLQGAGADAR
;
A
#
# COMPACT_ATOMS: atom_id res chain seq x y z
N MET A 1 -28.13 -23.58 -10.81
CA MET A 1 -27.71 -22.25 -11.32
C MET A 1 -26.32 -21.94 -10.77
N PRO A 2 -25.26 -21.88 -11.60
CA PRO A 2 -23.94 -21.46 -11.15
C PRO A 2 -24.03 -19.99 -10.71
N LYS A 3 -23.55 -19.69 -9.50
CA LYS A 3 -23.53 -18.32 -9.00
C LYS A 3 -22.26 -17.63 -9.49
N THR A 4 -22.41 -16.58 -10.30
CA THR A 4 -21.30 -15.74 -10.74
C THR A 4 -21.06 -14.65 -9.71
N TYR A 5 -19.92 -14.69 -9.03
CA TYR A 5 -19.49 -13.62 -8.13
C TYR A 5 -18.50 -12.71 -8.83
N THR A 6 -18.69 -11.41 -8.72
CA THR A 6 -17.73 -10.41 -9.20
C THR A 6 -16.61 -10.29 -8.17
N VAL A 7 -15.41 -10.75 -8.52
CA VAL A 7 -14.23 -10.58 -7.67
C VAL A 7 -13.65 -9.19 -7.94
N PRO A 8 -13.40 -8.36 -6.91
CA PRO A 8 -12.66 -7.11 -7.05
C PRO A 8 -11.29 -7.37 -7.70
N PRO A 9 -10.74 -6.39 -8.41
CA PRO A 9 -9.45 -6.57 -9.07
C PRO A 9 -8.36 -6.94 -8.02
N PRO A 10 -7.33 -7.71 -8.40
CA PRO A 10 -6.34 -8.26 -7.47
C PRO A 10 -5.52 -7.14 -6.82
N PRO A 11 -5.32 -7.11 -5.48
CA PRO A 11 -4.52 -6.09 -4.81
C PRO A 11 -3.14 -5.88 -5.46
N HIS A 12 -2.56 -4.70 -5.27
CA HIS A 12 -1.20 -4.43 -5.75
C HIS A 12 -0.20 -5.45 -5.18
N HIS A 13 0.60 -6.05 -6.06
CA HIS A 13 1.64 -7.03 -5.72
C HIS A 13 2.88 -6.41 -5.04
N ASN A 14 2.72 -5.28 -4.37
CA ASN A 14 3.81 -4.67 -3.61
C ASN A 14 3.82 -5.11 -2.15
N GLU A 15 2.75 -5.70 -1.59
CA GLU A 15 2.75 -6.23 -0.20
C GLU A 15 3.27 -5.22 0.85
N GLY A 16 3.10 -3.91 0.59
CA GLY A 16 3.67 -2.85 1.43
C GLY A 16 5.16 -2.53 1.19
N LYS A 17 5.84 -3.27 0.31
CA LYS A 17 7.24 -3.07 -0.13
C LYS A 17 7.36 -1.89 -1.10
N THR A 18 7.02 -0.70 -0.62
CA THR A 18 7.19 0.56 -1.37
C THR A 18 8.45 1.27 -0.93
N VAL A 19 9.07 2.04 -1.83
CA VAL A 19 10.28 2.81 -1.51
C VAL A 19 9.99 3.79 -0.36
N ALA A 20 8.83 4.44 -0.37
CA ALA A 20 8.42 5.34 0.69
C ALA A 20 8.31 4.63 2.05
N ALA A 21 7.69 3.45 2.10
CA ALA A 21 7.53 2.68 3.34
C ALA A 21 8.88 2.17 3.88
N TRP A 22 9.74 1.61 3.02
CA TRP A 22 11.06 1.12 3.45
C TRP A 22 12.00 2.24 3.89
N THR A 23 11.96 3.40 3.22
CA THR A 23 12.75 4.57 3.61
C THR A 23 12.34 5.06 5.00
N MET A 24 11.03 5.21 5.24
CA MET A 24 10.50 5.62 6.53
C MET A 24 10.84 4.60 7.62
N ASN A 25 10.62 3.30 7.35
CA ASN A 25 10.88 2.23 8.31
C ASN A 25 12.37 2.16 8.72
N LEU A 26 13.28 2.11 7.74
CA LEU A 26 14.72 2.04 8.01
C LEU A 26 15.20 3.28 8.78
N GLY A 27 14.72 4.46 8.42
CA GLY A 27 15.07 5.70 9.13
C GLY A 27 14.55 5.73 10.57
N ILE A 28 13.31 5.29 10.81
CA ILE A 28 12.75 5.19 12.18
C ILE A 28 13.55 4.19 13.01
N VAL A 29 13.84 3.00 12.47
CA VAL A 29 14.61 1.98 13.18
C VAL A 29 16.01 2.49 13.52
N ALA A 30 16.71 3.09 12.56
CA ALA A 30 18.05 3.65 12.79
C ALA A 30 18.04 4.77 13.86
N GLY A 31 17.07 5.69 13.78
CA GLY A 31 16.92 6.75 14.78
C GLY A 31 16.56 6.21 16.16
N SER A 32 15.71 5.19 16.24
CA SER A 32 15.30 4.54 17.49
C SER A 32 16.48 3.85 18.18
N VAL A 33 17.37 3.21 17.42
CA VAL A 33 18.62 2.65 17.96
C VAL A 33 19.48 3.75 18.58
N GLY A 34 19.62 4.90 17.90
CA GLY A 34 20.33 6.06 18.43
C GLY A 34 19.73 6.57 19.75
N ILE A 35 18.41 6.69 19.81
CA ILE A 35 17.69 7.09 21.04
C ILE A 35 17.98 6.10 22.17
N ALA A 36 17.83 4.80 21.91
CA ALA A 36 18.06 3.77 22.92
C ALA A 36 19.49 3.83 23.48
N VAL A 37 20.50 3.96 22.61
CA VAL A 37 21.91 4.08 23.03
C VAL A 37 22.12 5.35 23.86
N GLY A 38 21.58 6.49 23.41
CA GLY A 38 21.70 7.76 24.13
C GLY A 38 21.00 7.77 25.50
N MET A 39 19.97 6.94 25.69
CA MET A 39 19.31 6.76 26.98
C MET A 39 20.10 5.85 27.94
N VAL A 40 20.77 4.82 27.42
CA VAL A 40 21.47 3.82 28.25
C VAL A 40 22.89 4.25 28.61
N VAL A 41 23.58 4.98 27.72
CA VAL A 41 24.98 5.37 27.89
C VAL A 41 25.07 6.87 28.18
N PRO A 42 25.30 7.32 29.43
CA PRO A 42 25.21 8.74 29.81
C PRO A 42 26.14 9.67 29.03
N SER A 43 27.36 9.19 28.72
CA SER A 43 28.35 9.94 27.92
C SER A 43 27.91 10.14 26.46
N LEU A 44 26.91 9.40 25.99
CA LEU A 44 26.37 9.46 24.64
C LEU A 44 24.96 10.07 24.59
N SER A 45 24.55 10.84 25.60
CA SER A 45 23.23 11.49 25.65
C SER A 45 22.90 12.34 24.40
N VAL A 46 23.91 12.84 23.68
CA VAL A 46 23.73 13.52 22.39
C VAL A 46 23.04 12.64 21.33
N LEU A 47 23.22 11.32 21.37
CA LEU A 47 22.57 10.37 20.46
C LEU A 47 21.05 10.34 20.62
N LEU A 48 20.52 10.74 21.78
CA LEU A 48 19.08 10.88 21.98
C LEU A 48 18.50 11.92 21.02
N TRP A 49 19.12 13.09 20.96
CA TRP A 49 18.68 14.18 20.08
C TRP A 49 18.94 13.89 18.61
N VAL A 50 20.10 13.29 18.30
CA VAL A 50 20.43 12.87 16.93
C VAL A 50 19.42 11.82 16.44
N GLY A 51 19.14 10.80 17.26
CA GLY A 51 18.17 9.76 16.93
C GLY A 51 16.76 10.33 16.74
N ALA A 52 16.32 11.24 17.62
CA ALA A 52 15.05 11.94 17.46
C ALA A 52 14.97 12.74 16.16
N ALA A 53 16.03 13.48 15.81
CA ALA A 53 16.11 14.21 14.54
C ALA A 53 16.02 13.27 13.33
N VAL A 54 16.71 12.13 13.37
CA VAL A 54 16.66 11.10 12.31
C VAL A 54 15.25 10.54 12.15
N VAL A 55 14.54 10.26 13.25
CA VAL A 55 13.14 9.81 13.20
C VAL A 55 12.27 10.86 12.52
N VAL A 56 12.36 12.13 12.93
CA VAL A 56 11.57 13.21 12.31
C VAL A 56 11.85 13.33 10.81
N LEU A 57 13.13 13.28 10.41
CA LEU A 57 13.51 13.32 9.00
C LEU A 57 12.98 12.10 8.22
N ALA A 58 13.01 10.91 8.80
CA ALA A 58 12.49 9.69 8.19
C ALA A 58 10.97 9.77 7.95
N LEU A 59 10.22 10.33 8.90
CA LEU A 59 8.78 10.58 8.75
C LEU A 59 8.51 11.55 7.59
N LEU A 60 9.23 12.69 7.57
CA LEU A 60 9.09 13.70 6.52
C LEU A 60 9.44 13.13 5.14
N ALA A 61 10.56 12.41 5.04
CA ALA A 61 10.98 11.74 3.81
C ALA A 61 9.93 10.71 3.36
N GLY A 62 9.46 9.83 4.25
CA GLY A 62 8.42 8.85 3.94
C GLY A 62 7.15 9.47 3.37
N VAL A 63 6.68 10.56 3.98
CA VAL A 63 5.51 11.31 3.49
C VAL A 63 5.79 11.98 2.15
N ALA A 64 6.96 12.60 1.98
CA ALA A 64 7.35 13.25 0.73
C ALA A 64 7.44 12.24 -0.42
N LEU A 65 8.11 11.10 -0.22
CA LEU A 65 8.19 10.01 -1.19
C LEU A 65 6.80 9.45 -1.52
N SER A 66 5.93 9.29 -0.51
CA SER A 66 4.55 8.83 -0.73
C SER A 66 3.73 9.80 -1.58
N LYS A 67 3.96 11.11 -1.43
CA LYS A 67 3.31 12.15 -2.26
C LYS A 67 3.89 12.21 -3.66
N ALA A 68 5.17 11.89 -3.83
CA ALA A 68 5.85 11.80 -5.12
C ALA A 68 5.50 10.51 -5.90
N GLY A 69 4.57 9.68 -5.41
CA GLY A 69 4.15 8.44 -6.10
C GLY A 69 5.03 7.22 -5.83
N LEU A 70 6.03 7.35 -4.95
CA LEU A 70 6.91 6.25 -4.54
C LEU A 70 6.34 5.41 -3.39
N GLY A 71 5.12 5.73 -2.94
CA GLY A 71 4.35 4.98 -1.96
C GLY A 71 3.28 4.11 -2.59
N GLN A 72 2.36 3.60 -1.78
CA GLN A 72 1.26 2.80 -2.29
C GLN A 72 0.24 3.70 -3.02
N PRO A 73 -0.23 3.32 -4.22
CA PRO A 73 -1.24 4.09 -4.94
C PRO A 73 -2.50 4.28 -4.10
N ARG A 74 -2.94 5.55 -3.94
CA ARG A 74 -4.19 5.90 -3.26
C ARG A 74 -5.32 5.79 -4.28
N GLY A 75 -6.27 4.89 -4.07
CA GLY A 75 -7.43 4.72 -4.97
C GLY A 75 -7.64 3.31 -5.51
N TYR A 76 -6.87 2.32 -5.04
CA TYR A 76 -7.21 0.92 -5.28
C TYR A 76 -8.57 0.61 -4.64
N GLY A 77 -9.57 0.25 -5.45
CA GLY A 77 -10.84 -0.29 -4.96
C GLY A 77 -12.12 0.49 -5.29
N HIS A 78 -12.10 1.77 -5.71
CA HIS A 78 -13.38 2.48 -5.95
C HIS A 78 -13.70 2.74 -7.44
N PRO A 79 -12.81 3.32 -8.27
CA PRO A 79 -13.17 3.59 -9.68
C PRO A 79 -12.91 2.39 -10.59
N GLN A 80 -11.78 1.71 -10.39
CA GLN A 80 -11.40 0.53 -11.18
C GLN A 80 -12.24 -0.70 -10.81
N ALA A 81 -12.54 -0.92 -9.53
CA ALA A 81 -13.43 -2.00 -9.13
C ALA A 81 -14.84 -1.82 -9.71
N VAL A 82 -15.36 -0.59 -9.74
CA VAL A 82 -16.65 -0.26 -10.36
C VAL A 82 -16.62 -0.49 -11.88
N ARG A 83 -15.57 -0.06 -12.59
CA ARG A 83 -15.43 -0.29 -14.04
C ARG A 83 -15.28 -1.78 -14.38
N THR A 84 -14.47 -2.52 -13.62
CA THR A 84 -14.30 -3.96 -13.80
C THR A 84 -15.60 -4.71 -13.47
N ALA A 85 -16.34 -4.29 -12.44
CA ALA A 85 -17.63 -4.86 -12.10
C ALA A 85 -18.66 -4.66 -13.22
N ALA A 86 -18.76 -3.45 -13.78
CA ALA A 86 -19.62 -3.15 -14.92
C ALA A 86 -19.28 -3.98 -16.16
N ALA A 87 -18.00 -4.04 -16.55
CA ALA A 87 -17.55 -4.81 -17.72
C ALA A 87 -17.76 -6.34 -17.55
N SER A 88 -17.66 -6.85 -16.32
CA SER A 88 -17.90 -8.26 -16.01
C SER A 88 -19.40 -8.60 -16.06
N ALA A 89 -20.26 -7.69 -15.59
CA ALA A 89 -21.71 -7.83 -15.70
C ALA A 89 -22.17 -7.94 -17.16
N ASP A 90 -21.62 -7.09 -18.04
CA ASP A 90 -21.93 -7.11 -19.49
C ASP A 90 -21.45 -8.39 -20.19
N LYS A 91 -20.30 -8.95 -19.80
CA LYS A 91 -19.85 -10.25 -20.33
C LYS A 91 -20.76 -11.39 -19.88
N ASN A 92 -21.14 -11.40 -18.61
CA ASN A 92 -22.03 -12.43 -18.06
C ASN A 92 -23.41 -12.39 -18.73
N ALA A 93 -24.00 -11.20 -18.90
CA ALA A 93 -25.28 -11.02 -19.58
C ALA A 93 -25.25 -11.56 -21.03
N ARG A 94 -24.16 -11.33 -21.76
CA ARG A 94 -23.97 -11.85 -23.12
C ARG A 94 -23.78 -13.38 -23.16
N SER A 95 -23.05 -13.96 -22.21
CA SER A 95 -22.89 -15.42 -22.15
C SER A 95 -24.20 -16.16 -21.87
N LEU A 96 -25.12 -15.55 -21.11
CA LEU A 96 -26.44 -16.14 -20.83
C LEU A 96 -27.38 -16.07 -22.04
N GLN A 97 -27.23 -15.07 -22.91
CA GLN A 97 -28.01 -14.96 -24.14
C GLN A 97 -27.60 -15.99 -25.19
N GLY A 98 -26.31 -16.30 -25.32
CA GLY A 98 -25.83 -17.36 -26.21
C GLY A 98 -26.30 -18.76 -25.79
N ALA A 99 -26.23 -19.07 -24.48
CA ALA A 99 -26.65 -20.36 -23.95
C ALA A 99 -28.16 -20.66 -24.11
N GLY A 100 -29.00 -19.62 -24.27
CA GLY A 100 -30.43 -19.79 -24.53
C GLY A 100 -30.79 -19.96 -26.02
N ALA A 101 -29.88 -19.60 -26.93
CA ALA A 101 -30.07 -19.77 -28.38
C ALA A 101 -29.77 -21.20 -28.83
N ASP A 102 -28.83 -21.88 -28.17
CA ASP A 102 -28.41 -23.26 -28.47
C ASP A 102 -29.33 -24.33 -27.85
N ALA A 103 -30.30 -23.90 -27.03
CA ALA A 103 -31.23 -24.76 -26.29
C ALA A 103 -32.63 -24.88 -26.93
N ARG A 104 -32.78 -24.48 -28.19
CA ARG A 104 -34.01 -24.65 -29.01
C ARG A 104 -33.71 -25.50 -30.23
#